data_AF-A0A519I755-F1
#
_entry.id   AF-A0A519I755-F1
#
_cell.length_a   1.000
_cell.length_b   1.000
_cell.length_c   1.000
_cell.angle_alpha   90.00
_cell.angle_beta   90.00
_cell.angle_gamma   90.00
#
_symmetry.space_group_name_H-M   'P 1'
#
loop_
_entity.id
_entity.type
_entity.pdbx_description
1 polymer ?
#
loop_
_entity_poly.entity_id
_entity_poly.type
_entity_poly.pdbx_seq_one_letter_code
_entity_poly.pdbx_strand_id
1 'polypeptide(L)'
;MLQGLEGQGHAAHPHQYQLLVQKLTAELSAHQGHDALPALLDHFPAAGEVYENLQYRHAGLCRVPLEMSLTSELAVRELLGRVRAG
;
A
#
# COMPACT_ATOMS: atom_id res chain seq x y z
N MET A 1 -10.53 -6.65 -6.63
CA MET A 1 -11.68 -6.16 -5.83
C MET A 1 -11.26 -5.02 -4.89
N LEU A 2 -10.23 -5.17 -4.06
CA LEU A 2 -9.73 -4.09 -3.19
C LEU A 2 -9.36 -2.82 -3.99
N GLN A 3 -8.59 -2.98 -5.08
CA GLN A 3 -8.25 -1.89 -6.02
C GLN A 3 -9.48 -1.14 -6.57
N GLY A 4 -10.58 -1.86 -6.80
CA GLY A 4 -11.83 -1.27 -7.29
C GLY A 4 -12.56 -0.46 -6.23
N LEU A 5 -12.46 -0.85 -4.96
CA LEU A 5 -13.05 -0.12 -3.84
C LEU A 5 -12.28 1.17 -3.51
N GLU A 6 -10.94 1.15 -3.62
CA GLU A 6 -10.11 2.33 -3.42
C GLU A 6 -10.32 3.40 -4.51
N GLY A 7 -10.47 2.96 -5.77
CA GLY A 7 -10.81 3.86 -6.88
C GLY A 7 -12.21 4.49 -6.80
N GLN A 8 -13.11 3.94 -5.97
CA GLN A 8 -14.49 4.42 -5.83
C GLN A 8 -14.67 5.52 -4.78
N GLY A 9 -13.61 5.94 -4.09
CA GLY A 9 -13.54 7.17 -3.30
C GLY A 9 -14.39 7.25 -2.04
N HIS A 10 -15.68 6.85 -2.04
CA HIS A 10 -16.62 7.19 -0.96
C HIS A 10 -17.81 6.22 -0.78
N ALA A 11 -17.77 4.97 -1.26
CA ALA A 11 -18.93 4.05 -1.17
C ALA A 11 -18.66 2.66 -0.53
N ALA A 12 -17.43 2.38 -0.10
CA ALA A 12 -17.13 1.10 0.55
C ALA A 12 -17.54 1.13 2.02
N HIS A 13 -18.46 0.26 2.42
CA HIS A 13 -18.82 0.13 3.84
C HIS A 13 -17.56 -0.32 4.61
N PRO A 14 -17.17 0.33 5.73
CA PRO A 14 -15.91 0.04 6.43
C PRO A 14 -15.72 -1.45 6.75
N HIS A 15 -16.82 -2.13 7.07
CA HIS A 15 -16.84 -3.56 7.34
C HIS A 15 -16.52 -4.44 6.11
N GLN A 16 -16.97 -4.05 4.92
CA GLN A 16 -16.64 -4.75 3.68
C GLN A 16 -15.15 -4.61 3.35
N TYR A 17 -14.60 -3.42 3.55
CA TYR A 17 -13.17 -3.18 3.40
C TYR A 17 -12.35 -4.06 4.36
N GLN A 18 -12.72 -4.09 5.65
CA GLN A 18 -12.06 -4.93 6.65
C GLN A 18 -12.11 -6.43 6.30
N LEU A 19 -13.26 -6.94 5.84
CA LEU A 19 -13.40 -8.33 5.40
C LEU A 19 -12.52 -8.66 4.19
N LEU A 20 -12.44 -7.74 3.23
CA LEU A 20 -11.59 -7.91 2.05
C LEU A 20 -10.11 -7.93 2.43
N VAL A 21 -9.66 -7.00 3.28
CA VAL A 21 -8.27 -6.96 3.76
C VAL A 21 -7.92 -8.23 4.52
N GLN A 22 -8.81 -8.73 5.39
CA GLN A 22 -8.59 -9.98 6.12
C GLN A 22 -8.46 -11.19 5.18
N LYS A 23 -9.39 -11.34 4.21
CA LYS A 23 -9.31 -12.42 3.22
C LYS A 23 -8.03 -12.33 2.40
N LEU A 24 -7.72 -11.14 1.90
CA LEU A 24 -6.51 -10.91 1.11
C LEU A 24 -5.25 -11.23 1.92
N THR A 25 -5.21 -10.87 3.20
CA THR A 25 -4.09 -11.17 4.10
C THR A 25 -3.88 -12.67 4.26
N ALA A 26 -4.96 -13.45 4.41
CA ALA A 26 -4.88 -14.90 4.51
C ALA A 26 -4.32 -15.55 3.24
N GLU A 27 -4.82 -15.14 2.07
CA GLU A 27 -4.33 -15.63 0.77
C GLU A 27 -2.86 -15.26 0.52
N LEU A 28 -2.50 -14.01 0.80
CA LEU A 28 -1.12 -13.54 0.67
C LEU A 28 -0.17 -14.29 1.60
N SER A 29 -0.61 -14.62 2.82
CA SER A 29 0.17 -15.40 3.78
C SER A 29 0.37 -16.85 3.32
N ALA A 30 -0.65 -17.45 2.71
CA ALA A 30 -0.57 -18.82 2.19
C ALA A 30 0.36 -18.93 0.97
N HIS A 31 0.51 -17.85 0.20
CA HIS A 31 1.24 -17.85 -1.08
C HIS A 31 2.52 -16.99 -1.09
N GLN A 32 3.09 -16.66 0.08
CA GLN A 32 4.24 -15.74 0.19
C GLN A 32 5.47 -16.09 -0.66
N GLY A 33 5.70 -17.38 -0.94
CA GLY A 33 6.85 -17.86 -1.72
C GLY A 33 6.56 -18.14 -3.19
N HIS A 34 5.40 -17.72 -3.72
CA HIS A 34 5.01 -18.03 -5.09
C HIS A 34 5.63 -17.05 -6.10
N ASP A 35 6.27 -17.56 -7.16
CA ASP A 35 7.02 -16.73 -8.13
C ASP A 35 6.16 -15.69 -8.87
N ALA A 36 4.86 -15.94 -9.03
CA ALA A 36 3.93 -14.99 -9.66
C ALA A 36 3.47 -13.85 -8.72
N LEU A 37 3.79 -13.93 -7.42
CA LEU A 37 3.32 -12.98 -6.43
C LEU A 37 3.82 -11.54 -6.68
N PRO A 38 5.11 -11.30 -7.00
CA PRO A 38 5.60 -9.95 -7.29
C PRO A 38 4.84 -9.29 -8.46
N ALA A 39 4.64 -10.03 -9.56
CA ALA A 39 3.93 -9.52 -10.73
C ALA A 39 2.45 -9.19 -10.44
N LEU A 40 1.79 -9.99 -9.59
CA LEU A 40 0.43 -9.72 -9.14
C LEU A 40 0.37 -8.42 -8.32
N LEU A 41 1.32 -8.25 -7.39
CA LEU A 41 1.36 -7.08 -6.51
C LEU A 41 1.75 -5.80 -7.24
N ASP A 42 2.48 -5.88 -8.36
CA ASP A 42 2.78 -4.73 -9.22
C ASP A 42 1.57 -4.31 -10.06
N HIS A 43 0.69 -5.26 -10.41
CA HIS A 43 -0.55 -4.98 -11.14
C HIS A 43 -1.67 -4.44 -10.23
N PHE A 44 -1.67 -4.81 -8.95
CA PHE A 44 -2.67 -4.40 -7.97
C PHE A 44 -2.03 -3.67 -6.77
N PRO A 45 -1.81 -2.35 -6.85
CA PRO A 45 -1.10 -1.61 -5.80
C PRO A 45 -1.77 -1.69 -4.42
N ALA A 46 -3.11 -1.72 -4.34
CA ALA A 46 -3.82 -1.92 -3.08
C ALA A 46 -3.45 -3.26 -2.38
N ALA A 47 -3.24 -4.32 -3.17
CA ALA A 47 -2.76 -5.58 -2.63
C ALA A 47 -1.28 -5.53 -2.25
N GLY A 48 -0.49 -4.75 -2.99
CA GLY A 48 0.88 -4.41 -2.65
C GLY A 48 1.02 -3.77 -1.28
N GLU A 49 0.21 -2.76 -0.96
CA GLU A 49 0.22 -2.08 0.34
C GLU A 49 -0.16 -3.01 1.50
N VAL A 50 -1.18 -3.86 1.34
CA VAL A 50 -1.55 -4.86 2.36
C VAL A 50 -0.43 -5.86 2.59
N TYR A 51 0.20 -6.33 1.51
CA TYR A 51 1.34 -7.25 1.59
C TYR A 51 2.55 -6.61 2.28
N GLU A 52 2.87 -5.36 1.96
CA GLU A 52 3.91 -4.59 2.64
C GLU A 52 3.62 -4.45 4.13
N ASN A 53 2.42 -3.99 4.50
CA ASN A 53 2.00 -3.83 5.90
C ASN A 53 2.06 -5.14 6.70
N LEU A 54 1.77 -6.28 6.05
CA LEU A 54 1.94 -7.60 6.67
C LEU A 54 3.42 -7.88 6.99
N GLN A 55 4.31 -7.55 6.06
CA GLN A 55 5.73 -7.85 6.15
C GLN A 55 6.55 -6.84 6.95
N TYR A 56 6.05 -5.62 7.12
CA TYR A 56 6.60 -4.61 8.05
C TYR A 56 6.79 -5.15 9.47
N ARG A 57 5.95 -6.12 9.91
CA ARG A 57 6.09 -6.77 11.23
C ARG A 57 7.34 -7.66 11.33
N HIS A 58 7.82 -8.19 10.21
CA HIS A 58 8.93 -9.13 10.15
C HIS A 58 10.26 -8.50 9.69
N ALA A 59 10.21 -7.43 8.89
CA ALA A 59 11.35 -6.57 8.59
C ALA A 59 10.81 -5.23 8.10
N GLY A 60 11.33 -4.10 8.60
CA GLY A 60 10.96 -2.75 8.17
C GLY A 60 11.43 -2.40 6.75
N LEU A 61 11.20 -3.28 5.78
CA LEU A 61 11.61 -3.14 4.40
C LEU A 61 10.40 -2.74 3.56
N CYS A 62 10.35 -1.47 3.17
CA CYS A 62 9.48 -0.98 2.11
C CYS A 62 9.80 -1.74 0.81
N ARG A 63 8.78 -2.20 0.07
CA ARG A 63 8.93 -2.76 -1.29
C ARG A 63 9.06 -1.63 -2.32
N VAL A 64 8.59 -0.43 -2.00
CA VAL A 64 8.87 0.81 -2.75
C VAL A 64 10.31 1.27 -2.45
N PRO A 65 11.13 1.62 -3.47
CA PRO A 65 12.46 2.14 -3.23
C PRO A 65 12.37 3.39 -2.34
N LEU A 66 13.07 3.33 -1.21
CA LEU A 66 13.10 4.36 -0.16
C LEU A 66 13.30 5.78 -0.74
N GLU A 67 14.01 5.87 -1.85
CA GLU A 67 14.33 7.10 -2.58
C GLU A 67 13.10 7.83 -3.14
N MET A 68 12.10 7.10 -3.66
CA MET A 68 10.86 7.71 -4.17
C MET A 68 9.97 8.26 -3.04
N SER A 69 9.92 7.56 -1.91
CA SER A 69 9.21 8.05 -0.72
C SER A 69 9.92 9.25 -0.10
N LEU A 70 11.25 9.22 -0.01
CA LEU A 70 12.06 10.31 0.53
C LEU A 70 11.95 11.58 -0.33
N THR A 71 12.03 11.44 -1.66
CA THR A 71 11.88 12.59 -2.57
C THR A 71 10.51 13.23 -2.48
N SER A 72 9.45 12.42 -2.38
CA SER A 72 8.09 12.92 -2.16
C SER A 72 7.96 13.67 -0.82
N GLU A 73 8.53 13.13 0.25
CA GLU A 73 8.52 13.78 1.57
C GLU A 73 9.29 15.11 1.57
N LEU A 74 10.48 15.15 0.95
CA LEU A 74 11.26 16.38 0.81
C LEU A 74 10.52 17.44 0.00
N ALA A 75 9.91 17.06 -1.12
CA ALA A 75 9.12 17.96 -1.95
C ALA A 75 7.93 18.56 -1.19
N VAL A 76 7.22 17.76 -0.39
CA VAL A 76 6.11 18.22 0.46
C VAL A 76 6.60 19.18 1.54
N ARG A 77 7.72 18.88 2.21
CA ARG A 77 8.30 19.77 3.24
C ARG A 77 8.72 21.12 2.66
N GLU A 78 9.32 21.13 1.47
CA GLU A 78 9.70 22.37 0.79
C GLU A 78 8.47 23.21 0.41
N LEU A 79 7.40 22.57 -0.07
CA LEU A 79 6.17 23.24 -0.45
C LEU A 79 5.46 23.85 0.77
N LEU A 80 5.38 23.11 1.88
CA LEU A 80 4.85 23.62 3.15
C LEU A 80 5.70 24.76 3.72
N GLY A 81 7.02 24.70 3.57
CA GLY A 81 7.92 25.78 3.96
C GLY A 81 7.63 27.08 3.20
N ARG A 82 7.41 26.99 1.89
CA ARG A 82 7.04 28.14 1.04
C ARG A 82 5.68 28.72 1.41
N VAL A 83 4.68 27.87 1.67
CA VAL A 83 3.34 28.31 2.08
C VAL A 83 3.34 28.97 3.46
N ARG A 84 4.25 28.59 4.36
CA ARG A 84 4.40 29.23 5.68
C ARG A 84 5.17 30.55 5.67
N ALA A 85 5.98 30.78 4.63
CA ALA A 85 6.85 31.95 4.51
C ALA A 85 6.28 33.07 3.62
N GLY A 86 5.21 32.78 2.86
CA GLY A 86 4.40 33.76 2.13
C GLY A 86 3.13 34.11 2.88
#